data_AF-A0A3C0Z9P6-F1
#
_entry.id   AF-A0A3C0Z9P6-F1
#
_cell.length_a   1.000
_cell.length_b   1.000
_cell.length_c   1.000
_cell.angle_alpha   90.00
_cell.angle_beta   90.00
_cell.angle_gamma   90.00
#
_symmetry.space_group_name_H-M   'P 1'
#
loop_
_entity.id
_entity.type
_entity.pdbx_description
1 polymer ?
#
loop_
_entity_poly.entity_id
_entity_poly.type
_entity_poly.pdbx_seq_one_letter_code
_entity_poly.pdbx_strand_id
1 'polypeptide(L)'
;MRNSSLNAIEKSKTRSMYIDSLNEFVDIYRSSTEEELYFKELLKKFESEIENLPPKMREIFLKSRNEGLSYKKIAKELNITENTVKTVLHRAVLQLKKKLNTLITFLF
;
A
#
# COMPACT_ATOMS: atom_id res chain seq x y z
N MET A 1 3.22 -17.02 -29.95
CA MET A 1 3.88 -15.96 -29.15
C MET A 1 3.11 -14.65 -29.28
N ARG A 2 2.14 -14.37 -28.40
CA ARG A 2 1.42 -13.09 -28.29
C ARG A 2 0.46 -13.25 -27.11
N ASN A 3 0.83 -12.76 -25.93
CA ASN A 3 -0.09 -12.45 -24.81
C ASN A 3 0.68 -11.98 -23.55
N SER A 4 1.99 -12.21 -23.45
CA SER A 4 2.78 -11.75 -22.28
C SER A 4 3.03 -10.25 -22.25
N SER A 5 3.04 -9.58 -23.41
CA SER A 5 3.34 -8.15 -23.51
C SER A 5 2.17 -7.25 -23.10
N LEU A 6 0.92 -7.68 -23.36
CA LEU A 6 -0.29 -6.94 -23.00
C LEU A 6 -0.58 -7.00 -21.48
N ASN A 7 -0.37 -8.17 -20.86
CA ASN A 7 -0.56 -8.35 -19.41
C ASN A 7 0.41 -7.51 -18.55
N ALA A 8 1.58 -7.14 -19.09
CA ALA A 8 2.54 -6.31 -18.36
C ALA A 8 2.12 -4.83 -18.27
N ILE A 9 1.48 -4.32 -19.33
CA ILE A 9 1.02 -2.93 -19.42
C ILE A 9 -0.20 -2.71 -18.52
N GLU A 10 -1.16 -3.64 -18.56
CA GLU A 10 -2.38 -3.59 -17.75
C GLU A 10 -2.06 -3.69 -16.24
N LYS A 11 -1.17 -4.61 -15.84
CA LYS A 11 -0.67 -4.71 -14.46
C LYS A 11 0.06 -3.46 -13.97
N SER A 12 0.74 -2.73 -14.86
CA SER A 12 1.40 -1.47 -14.46
C SER A 12 0.39 -0.36 -14.16
N LYS A 13 -0.71 -0.31 -14.93
CA LYS A 13 -1.77 0.69 -14.82
C LYS A 13 -2.59 0.48 -13.54
N THR A 14 -3.03 -0.76 -13.28
CA THR A 14 -3.76 -1.12 -12.05
C THR A 14 -2.94 -0.88 -10.80
N ARG A 15 -1.61 -1.08 -10.87
CA ARG A 15 -0.68 -0.83 -9.75
C ARG A 15 -0.54 0.66 -9.43
N SER A 16 -0.36 1.52 -10.45
CA SER A 16 -0.31 2.98 -10.24
C SER A 16 -1.59 3.43 -9.55
N MET A 17 -2.74 3.07 -10.12
CA MET A 17 -4.06 3.43 -9.58
C MET A 17 -4.26 3.01 -8.12
N TYR A 18 -3.64 1.91 -7.67
CA TYR A 18 -3.79 1.44 -6.29
C TYR A 18 -2.95 2.22 -5.27
N ILE A 19 -1.71 2.60 -5.64
CA ILE A 19 -0.87 3.50 -4.84
C ILE A 19 -1.46 4.90 -4.86
N ASP A 20 -1.92 5.34 -6.03
CA ASP A 20 -2.52 6.66 -6.24
C ASP A 20 -3.80 6.81 -5.40
N SER A 21 -4.68 5.80 -5.39
CA SER A 21 -5.88 5.81 -4.53
C SER A 21 -5.59 5.74 -3.02
N LEU A 22 -4.42 5.23 -2.61
CA LEU A 22 -4.01 5.28 -1.19
C LEU A 22 -3.49 6.67 -0.83
N ASN A 23 -2.74 7.30 -1.73
CA ASN A 23 -2.26 8.67 -1.56
C ASN A 23 -3.43 9.66 -1.56
N GLU A 24 -4.35 9.56 -2.51
CA GLU A 24 -5.56 10.37 -2.60
C GLU A 24 -6.39 10.26 -1.32
N PHE A 25 -6.55 9.05 -0.80
CA PHE A 25 -7.22 8.84 0.48
C PHE A 25 -6.51 9.57 1.62
N VAL A 26 -5.18 9.49 1.74
CA VAL A 26 -4.41 10.20 2.76
C VAL A 26 -4.48 11.72 2.58
N ASP A 27 -4.46 12.22 1.34
CA ASP A 27 -4.49 13.64 1.03
C ASP A 27 -5.86 14.27 1.29
N ILE A 28 -6.96 13.53 1.05
CA ILE A 28 -8.32 13.96 1.41
C ILE A 28 -8.41 14.27 2.92
N TYR A 29 -7.88 13.39 3.77
CA TYR A 29 -7.86 13.59 5.24
C TYR A 29 -6.85 14.64 5.72
N ARG A 30 -5.85 14.97 4.89
CA ARG A 30 -4.83 15.98 5.25
C ARG A 30 -5.33 17.41 5.04
N SER A 31 -6.38 17.59 4.25
CA SER A 31 -6.82 18.89 3.73
C SER A 31 -7.92 19.57 4.55
N SER A 32 -8.47 18.89 5.56
CA SER A 32 -9.54 19.33 6.46
C SER A 32 -8.96 19.98 7.72
N THR A 33 -9.19 21.28 7.92
CA THR A 33 -8.57 22.11 8.98
C THR A 33 -9.08 21.87 10.41
N GLU A 34 -10.22 21.20 10.61
CA GLU A 34 -10.67 20.71 11.94
C GLU A 34 -10.07 19.33 12.29
N GLU A 35 -9.37 18.69 11.36
CA GLU A 35 -8.97 17.29 11.45
C GLU A 35 -7.49 17.09 11.80
N GLU A 36 -6.72 18.08 12.27
CA GLU A 36 -5.29 17.82 12.55
C GLU A 36 -5.09 16.79 13.68
N LEU A 37 -5.93 16.84 14.72
CA LEU A 37 -5.93 15.83 15.80
C LEU A 37 -6.41 14.47 15.28
N TYR A 38 -7.51 14.46 14.53
CA TYR A 38 -8.06 13.24 13.92
C TYR A 38 -7.10 12.60 12.91
N PHE A 39 -6.39 13.41 12.13
CA PHE A 39 -5.36 13.01 11.19
C PHE A 39 -4.15 12.43 11.92
N LYS A 40 -3.72 13.04 13.05
CA LYS A 40 -2.67 12.47 13.91
C LYS A 40 -3.08 11.12 14.50
N GLU A 41 -4.35 10.96 14.90
CA GLU A 41 -4.86 9.68 15.38
C GLU A 41 -4.96 8.63 14.27
N LEU A 42 -5.42 9.03 13.08
CA LEU A 42 -5.51 8.18 11.90
C LEU A 42 -4.12 7.73 11.45
N LEU A 43 -3.14 8.63 11.46
CA LEU A 43 -1.73 8.31 11.19
C LEU A 43 -1.16 7.33 12.22
N LYS A 44 -1.37 7.56 13.52
CA LYS A 44 -0.94 6.61 14.57
C LYS A 44 -1.56 5.23 14.38
N LYS A 45 -2.86 5.17 14.04
CA LYS A 45 -3.53 3.90 13.74
C LYS A 45 -2.99 3.27 12.46
N PHE A 46 -2.70 4.05 11.44
CA PHE A 46 -2.08 3.57 10.21
C PHE A 46 -0.72 2.94 10.47
N GLU A 47 0.13 3.60 11.26
CA GLU A 47 1.43 3.07 11.70
C GLU A 47 1.25 1.77 12.51
N SER A 48 0.30 1.75 13.45
CA SER A 48 -0.04 0.55 14.22
C SER A 48 -0.52 -0.61 13.34
N GLU A 49 -1.33 -0.34 12.32
CA GLU A 49 -1.79 -1.37 11.38
C GLU A 49 -0.66 -1.87 10.47
N ILE A 50 0.30 -1.01 10.10
CA ILE A 50 1.53 -1.44 9.44
C ILE A 50 2.31 -2.38 10.35
N GLU A 51 2.44 -2.07 11.64
CA GLU A 51 3.07 -2.96 12.62
C GLU A 51 2.32 -4.29 12.79
N ASN A 52 1.00 -4.30 12.66
CA ASN A 52 0.20 -5.52 12.72
C ASN A 52 0.27 -6.38 11.43
N LEU A 53 0.92 -5.90 10.36
CA LEU A 53 1.18 -6.73 9.19
C LEU A 53 2.13 -7.89 9.54
N PRO A 54 1.94 -9.08 8.94
CA PRO A 54 2.90 -10.17 9.07
C PRO A 54 4.33 -9.69 8.74
N PRO A 55 5.36 -10.12 9.49
CA PRO A 55 6.70 -9.52 9.39
C PRO A 55 7.25 -9.40 7.96
N LYS A 56 7.08 -10.46 7.16
CA LYS A 56 7.51 -10.50 5.75
C LYS A 56 6.69 -9.56 4.85
N MET A 57 5.41 -9.38 5.16
CA MET A 57 4.54 -8.44 4.44
C MET A 57 4.88 -7.00 4.78
N ARG A 58 5.13 -6.72 6.06
CA ARG A 58 5.58 -5.42 6.56
C ARG A 58 6.92 -5.02 5.93
N GLU A 59 7.90 -5.92 5.93
CA GLU A 59 9.21 -5.68 5.32
C GLU A 59 9.10 -5.34 3.84
N ILE A 60 8.34 -6.13 3.07
CA ILE A 60 8.11 -5.87 1.64
C ILE A 60 7.41 -4.52 1.41
N PHE A 61 6.42 -4.19 2.25
CA PHE A 61 5.69 -2.93 2.20
C PHE A 61 6.61 -1.74 2.48
N LEU A 62 7.38 -1.78 3.57
CA LEU A 62 8.30 -0.72 3.96
C LEU A 62 9.41 -0.53 2.92
N LYS A 63 10.02 -1.61 2.40
CA LYS A 63 11.02 -1.54 1.33
C LYS A 63 10.45 -0.92 0.04
N SER A 64 9.20 -1.24 -0.31
CA SER A 64 8.52 -0.62 -1.45
C SER A 64 8.19 0.86 -1.23
N ARG A 65 8.27 1.37 0.01
CA ARG A 65 7.85 2.73 0.36
C ARG A 65 9.01 3.67 0.70
N ASN A 66 10.03 3.17 1.37
CA ASN A 66 11.25 3.93 1.69
C ASN A 66 12.20 4.04 0.51
N GLU A 67 12.20 3.05 -0.37
CA GLU A 67 13.08 3.04 -1.50
C GLU A 67 12.22 3.00 -2.75
N GLY A 68 12.41 3.95 -3.67
CA GLY A 68 11.82 3.92 -5.02
C GLY A 68 12.30 2.73 -5.87
N LEU A 69 12.70 1.62 -5.24
CA LEU A 69 13.16 0.40 -5.88
C LEU A 69 12.01 -0.24 -6.64
N SER A 70 12.32 -0.56 -7.89
CA SER A 70 11.51 -1.47 -8.67
C SER A 70 11.36 -2.80 -7.93
N TYR A 71 10.19 -3.42 -8.01
CA TYR A 71 9.87 -4.72 -7.41
C TYR A 71 10.92 -5.81 -7.68
N LYS A 72 11.67 -5.68 -8.77
CA LYS A 72 12.79 -6.53 -9.12
C LYS A 72 13.91 -6.53 -8.09
N LYS A 73 14.23 -5.37 -7.50
CA LYS A 73 15.28 -5.26 -6.48
C LYS A 73 14.83 -5.85 -5.16
N ILE A 74 13.59 -5.58 -4.72
CA ILE A 74 13.00 -6.18 -3.52
C ILE A 74 12.94 -7.72 -3.68
N ALA A 75 12.52 -8.19 -4.85
CA ALA A 75 12.50 -9.61 -5.18
C ALA A 75 13.90 -10.25 -5.09
N LYS A 76 14.91 -9.57 -5.64
CA LYS A 76 16.31 -10.04 -5.59
C LYS A 76 16.84 -10.05 -4.16
N GLU A 77 16.59 -9.02 -3.38
CA GLU A 77 17.09 -8.88 -2.00
C GLU A 77 16.47 -9.94 -1.08
N LEU A 78 15.18 -10.19 -1.22
CA LEU A 78 14.45 -11.16 -0.39
C LEU A 78 14.46 -12.58 -0.97
N ASN A 79 15.16 -12.79 -2.09
CA ASN A 79 15.22 -14.04 -2.83
C ASN A 79 13.82 -14.65 -3.12
N ILE A 80 12.90 -13.82 -3.60
CA ILE A 80 11.52 -14.19 -3.98
C ILE A 80 11.23 -13.70 -5.41
N THR A 81 10.08 -14.07 -5.96
CA THR A 81 9.67 -13.57 -7.28
C THR A 81 9.09 -12.16 -7.21
N GLU A 82 9.23 -11.39 -8.28
CA GLU A 82 8.52 -10.10 -8.43
C GLU A 82 7.00 -10.24 -8.28
N ASN A 83 6.45 -11.39 -8.68
CA ASN A 83 5.02 -11.67 -8.51
C ASN A 83 4.66 -11.83 -7.04
N THR A 84 5.50 -12.50 -6.25
CA THR A 84 5.34 -12.60 -4.79
C THR A 84 5.34 -11.21 -4.15
N VAL A 85 6.28 -10.33 -4.53
CA VAL A 85 6.32 -8.93 -4.06
C VAL A 85 5.00 -8.21 -4.39
N LYS A 86 4.54 -8.28 -5.64
CA LYS A 86 3.26 -7.67 -6.08
C LYS A 86 2.07 -8.18 -5.27
N THR A 87 1.95 -9.49 -5.09
CA THR A 87 0.84 -10.10 -4.35
C THR A 87 0.86 -9.69 -2.88
N VAL A 88 2.04 -9.69 -2.25
CA VAL A 88 2.19 -9.29 -0.85
C VAL A 88 1.81 -7.81 -0.67
N LEU A 89 2.27 -6.92 -1.55
CA LEU A 89 1.92 -5.51 -1.51
C LEU A 89 0.43 -5.27 -1.73
N HIS A 90 -0.17 -5.96 -2.69
CA HIS A 90 -1.61 -5.86 -2.92
C HIS A 90 -2.41 -6.26 -1.67
N ARG A 91 -2.04 -7.36 -1.02
CA ARG A 91 -2.65 -7.82 0.23
C ARG A 91 -2.44 -6.83 1.37
N ALA A 92 -1.24 -6.27 1.50
CA ALA A 92 -0.93 -5.25 2.50
C ALA A 92 -1.85 -4.03 2.34
N VAL A 93 -1.97 -3.48 1.12
CA VAL A 93 -2.82 -2.30 0.89
C VAL A 93 -4.30 -2.62 1.11
N LEU A 94 -4.79 -3.80 0.68
CA LEU A 94 -6.17 -4.22 0.97
C LEU A 94 -6.45 -4.31 2.48
N GLN A 95 -5.52 -4.88 3.24
CA GLN A 95 -5.63 -5.00 4.68
C GLN A 95 -5.65 -3.62 5.36
N LEU A 96 -4.73 -2.73 4.98
CA LEU A 96 -4.68 -1.35 5.47
C LEU A 96 -5.97 -0.59 5.12
N LYS A 97 -6.40 -0.63 3.85
CA LYS A 97 -7.65 0.02 3.43
C LYS A 97 -8.88 -0.50 4.17
N LYS A 98 -9.00 -1.82 4.38
CA LYS A 98 -10.12 -2.40 5.14
C LYS A 98 -10.16 -1.84 6.56
N LYS A 99 -9.02 -1.81 7.23
CA LYS A 99 -8.90 -1.33 8.62
C LYS A 99 -9.17 0.17 8.74
N LEU A 100 -8.65 0.96 7.81
CA LEU A 100 -8.89 2.41 7.76
C LEU A 100 -10.33 2.76 7.36
N ASN A 101 -10.93 2.06 6.39
CA ASN A 101 -12.34 2.27 6.04
C ASN A 101 -13.28 1.90 7.19
N THR A 102 -13.02 0.80 7.89
CA THR A 102 -13.76 0.46 9.11
C THR A 102 -13.70 1.60 10.12
N LEU A 103 -12.52 2.21 10.31
CA LEU A 103 -12.36 3.35 11.22
C LEU A 103 -13.15 4.58 10.79
N ILE A 104 -13.17 4.88 9.49
CA ILE A 104 -13.92 6.01 8.93
C ILE A 104 -15.42 5.79 9.06
N THR A 105 -15.91 4.60 8.76
CA THR A 105 -17.34 4.25 8.94
C THR A 105 -17.78 4.32 10.40
N PHE A 106 -16.87 4.21 11.38
CA PHE A 106 -17.18 4.40 12.80
C PHE A 106 -17.07 5.86 13.28
N LEU A 107 -16.48 6.75 12.48
CA LEU A 107 -16.28 8.17 12.81
C LEU A 107 -17.38 9.07 12.25
N PHE A 108 -18.28 8.52 11.41
CA PHE A 108 -19.48 9.17 10.86
C PHE A 108 -20.74 8.46 11.37
#